data_AF-A0AA42AXE3-F1
#
_entry.id   AF-A0AA42AXE3-F1
#
_cell.length_a   1.000
_cell.length_b   1.000
_cell.length_c   1.000
_cell.angle_alpha   90.00
_cell.angle_beta   90.00
_cell.angle_gamma   90.00
#
_symmetry.space_group_name_H-M   'P 1'
#
loop_
_entity.id
_entity.type
_entity.pdbx_description
1 polymer ?
#
loop_
_entity_poly.entity_id
_entity_poly.type
_entity_poly.pdbx_seq_one_letter_code
_entity_poly.pdbx_strand_id
1 'polypeptide(L)'
;MEASGCSHPYCTDCVAKYIETKVSHSNMSDIKCPNTNCSVLLDALSCRSILSKKVFEKWCRVLCESAVLLDASKGGFVHGRSFCPNRKCSELILNECEGNKSSLKRSECPHCKQVFCFS
;
A
#
# COMPACT_ATOMS: atom_id res chain seq x y z
N MET A 1 -11.44 -3.34 -25.12
CA MET A 1 -10.61 -3.37 -23.90
C MET A 1 -11.29 -4.35 -22.97
N GLU A 2 -10.73 -5.55 -22.85
CA GLU A 2 -11.26 -6.63 -22.01
C GLU A 2 -11.36 -6.09 -20.57
N ALA A 3 -12.58 -5.81 -20.12
CA ALA A 3 -12.82 -5.19 -18.84
C ALA A 3 -12.64 -6.24 -17.74
N SER A 4 -11.50 -6.20 -17.05
CA SER A 4 -11.36 -6.77 -15.72
C SER A 4 -12.24 -5.96 -14.76
N GLY A 5 -13.55 -6.19 -14.83
CA GLY A 5 -14.55 -5.40 -14.11
C GLY A 5 -15.92 -6.07 -14.15
N CYS A 6 -16.71 -5.84 -13.11
CA CYS A 6 -18.12 -6.22 -13.11
C CYS A 6 -18.96 -5.20 -13.91
N SER A 7 -20.06 -5.64 -14.52
CA SER A 7 -20.94 -4.79 -15.34
C SER A 7 -21.99 -4.01 -14.53
N HIS A 8 -21.73 -3.71 -13.25
CA HIS A 8 -22.66 -2.93 -12.43
C HIS A 8 -22.65 -1.46 -12.86
N PRO A 9 -23.80 -0.89 -13.26
CA PRO A 9 -23.84 0.45 -13.84
C PRO A 9 -23.74 1.53 -12.77
N TYR A 10 -22.76 2.42 -12.92
CA TYR A 10 -22.61 3.66 -12.15
C TYR A 10 -22.06 4.74 -13.08
N CYS A 11 -22.42 6.01 -12.86
CA CYS A 11 -21.75 7.10 -13.58
C CYS A 11 -20.32 7.31 -13.04
N THR A 12 -19.47 7.91 -13.86
CA THR A 12 -18.06 8.20 -13.54
C THR A 12 -17.93 9.02 -12.25
N ASP A 13 -18.81 10.00 -12.06
CA ASP A 13 -18.76 10.90 -10.91
C ASP A 13 -19.08 10.19 -9.59
N CYS A 14 -20.06 9.27 -9.61
CA CYS A 14 -20.39 8.43 -8.47
C CYS A 14 -19.22 7.51 -8.09
N VAL A 15 -18.57 6.89 -9.09
CA VAL A 15 -17.41 6.02 -8.87
C VAL A 15 -16.23 6.82 -8.32
N ALA A 16 -15.94 7.98 -8.90
CA ALA A 16 -14.86 8.86 -8.44
C ALA A 16 -15.07 9.30 -6.99
N LYS A 17 -16.28 9.75 -6.63
CA LYS A 17 -16.60 10.18 -5.27
C LYS A 17 -16.57 9.03 -4.26
N TYR A 18 -17.00 7.84 -4.67
CA TYR A 18 -16.90 6.63 -3.86
C TYR A 18 -15.44 6.30 -3.54
N ILE A 19 -14.58 6.25 -4.56
CA ILE A 19 -13.14 6.01 -4.41
C ILE A 19 -12.53 7.07 -3.50
N GLU A 20 -12.79 8.35 -3.77
CA GLU A 20 -12.28 9.44 -2.94
C GLU A 20 -12.66 9.28 -1.48
N THR A 21 -13.91 8.91 -1.18
CA THR A 21 -14.37 8.68 0.20
C THR A 21 -13.57 7.54 0.84
N LYS A 22 -13.41 6.42 0.15
CA LYS A 22 -12.69 5.23 0.66
C LYS A 22 -11.19 5.49 0.87
N VAL A 23 -10.55 6.18 -0.05
CA VAL A 23 -9.12 6.51 0.03
C VAL A 23 -8.87 7.62 1.06
N SER A 24 -9.64 8.70 1.00
CA SER A 24 -9.37 9.89 1.79
C SER A 24 -9.76 9.72 3.25
N HIS A 25 -10.93 9.12 3.53
CA HIS A 25 -11.47 9.00 4.89
C HIS A 25 -11.06 7.70 5.57
N SER A 26 -10.92 6.60 4.82
CA SER A 26 -10.69 5.27 5.40
C SER A 26 -9.30 4.69 5.11
N ASN A 27 -8.47 5.36 4.30
CA ASN A 27 -7.17 4.87 3.85
C ASN A 27 -7.23 3.40 3.38
N MET A 28 -8.28 3.03 2.63
CA MET A 28 -8.42 1.68 2.08
C MET A 28 -7.59 1.55 0.79
N SER A 29 -6.76 0.52 0.71
CA SER A 29 -6.05 0.08 -0.49
C SER A 29 -6.99 -0.69 -1.42
N ASP A 30 -7.65 -1.71 -0.88
CA ASP A 30 -8.52 -2.63 -1.62
C ASP A 30 -9.96 -2.09 -1.71
N ILE A 31 -10.24 -1.37 -2.79
CA ILE A 31 -11.56 -0.80 -3.04
C ILE A 31 -12.36 -1.77 -3.90
N LYS A 32 -13.44 -2.32 -3.35
CA LYS A 32 -14.37 -3.17 -4.07
C LYS A 32 -15.36 -2.35 -4.90
N CYS A 33 -16.00 -3.01 -5.86
CA CYS A 33 -17.19 -2.50 -6.52
C CYS A 33 -18.20 -1.97 -5.48
N PRO A 34 -18.87 -0.83 -5.74
CA PRO A 34 -19.89 -0.30 -4.83
C PRO A 34 -21.08 -1.24 -4.61
N ASN A 35 -21.31 -2.22 -5.51
CA ASN A 35 -22.36 -3.20 -5.37
C ASN A 35 -22.08 -4.15 -4.20
N THR A 36 -23.03 -4.28 -3.27
CA THR A 36 -22.85 -5.01 -2.00
C THR A 36 -22.53 -6.50 -2.16
N ASN A 37 -23.01 -7.12 -3.25
CA ASN A 37 -22.78 -8.53 -3.56
C ASN A 37 -21.66 -8.73 -4.59
N CYS A 38 -20.79 -7.74 -4.79
CA CYS A 38 -19.68 -7.82 -5.73
C CYS A 38 -18.34 -7.70 -5.01
N SER A 39 -17.47 -8.70 -5.18
CA SER A 39 -16.12 -8.73 -4.60
C SER A 39 -15.04 -8.25 -5.56
N VAL A 40 -15.40 -7.83 -6.78
CA VAL A 40 -14.44 -7.33 -7.78
C VAL A 40 -13.77 -6.07 -7.26
N LEU A 41 -12.45 -6.05 -7.29
CA LEU A 41 -11.65 -4.88 -6.93
C LEU A 41 -11.58 -3.90 -8.10
N LEU A 42 -11.64 -2.61 -7.77
CA LEU A 42 -11.41 -1.54 -8.72
C LEU A 42 -9.90 -1.39 -8.93
N ASP A 43 -9.49 -1.38 -10.18
CA ASP A 43 -8.11 -1.10 -10.57
C ASP A 43 -7.86 0.41 -10.61
N ALA A 44 -6.84 0.86 -9.87
CA ALA A 44 -6.50 2.27 -9.78
C ALA A 44 -6.12 2.87 -11.15
N LEU A 45 -5.41 2.12 -11.99
CA LEU A 45 -4.97 2.60 -13.31
C LEU A 45 -6.17 2.80 -14.25
N SER A 46 -7.12 1.89 -14.23
CA SER A 46 -8.38 1.97 -14.98
C SER A 46 -9.24 3.16 -14.55
N CYS A 47 -9.19 3.55 -13.27
CA CYS A 47 -9.90 4.72 -12.74
C CYS A 47 -9.11 6.03 -12.86
N ARG A 48 -7.88 6.04 -13.39
CA ARG A 48 -7.02 7.24 -13.39
C ARG A 48 -7.66 8.44 -14.08
N SER A 49 -8.37 8.23 -15.18
CA SER A 49 -8.96 9.32 -15.98
C SER A 49 -10.12 10.03 -15.29
N ILE A 50 -10.79 9.38 -14.34
CA ILE A 50 -11.95 9.92 -13.62
C ILE A 50 -11.60 10.51 -12.25
N LEU A 51 -10.35 10.33 -11.79
CA LEU A 51 -9.89 10.77 -10.48
C LEU A 51 -9.08 12.06 -10.57
N SER A 52 -9.16 12.88 -9.53
CA SER A 52 -8.20 13.97 -9.37
C SER A 52 -6.80 13.40 -9.10
N LYS A 53 -5.77 14.12 -9.55
CA LYS A 53 -4.36 13.73 -9.33
C LYS A 53 -4.07 13.40 -7.86
N LYS A 54 -4.57 14.23 -6.94
CA LYS A 54 -4.39 14.06 -5.49
C LYS A 54 -4.99 12.75 -4.97
N VAL A 55 -6.20 12.41 -5.39
CA VAL A 55 -6.88 11.17 -4.95
C VAL A 55 -6.17 9.95 -5.53
N PHE A 56 -5.82 9.99 -6.81
CA PHE A 56 -5.10 8.92 -7.48
C PHE A 56 -3.73 8.66 -6.83
N GLU A 57 -2.92 9.70 -6.61
CA GLU A 57 -1.62 9.57 -5.94
C GLU A 57 -1.74 9.03 -4.51
N LYS A 58 -2.75 9.50 -3.75
CA LYS A 58 -3.01 8.97 -2.40
C LYS A 58 -3.39 7.48 -2.46
N TRP A 59 -4.22 7.07 -3.42
CA TRP A 59 -4.62 5.68 -3.55
C TRP A 59 -3.43 4.78 -3.92
N CYS A 60 -2.60 5.18 -4.88
CA CYS A 60 -1.37 4.48 -5.22
C CYS A 60 -0.43 4.33 -4.02
N ARG A 61 -0.26 5.39 -3.21
CA ARG A 61 0.55 5.32 -1.99
C ARG A 61 0.02 4.28 -1.00
N VAL A 62 -1.29 4.30 -0.72
CA VAL A 62 -1.93 3.34 0.20
C VAL A 62 -1.85 1.91 -0.33
N LEU A 63 -1.96 1.70 -1.66
CA LEU A 63 -1.75 0.40 -2.29
C LEU A 63 -0.31 -0.10 -2.07
N CYS A 64 0.69 0.74 -2.32
CA CYS A 64 2.11 0.38 -2.09
C CYS A 64 2.38 0.06 -0.62
N GLU A 65 1.92 0.91 0.31
CA GLU A 65 2.05 0.68 1.75
C GLU A 65 1.38 -0.63 2.16
N SER A 66 0.18 -0.91 1.66
CA SER A 66 -0.53 -2.16 1.93
C SER A 66 0.21 -3.39 1.40
N ALA A 67 0.77 -3.34 0.19
CA ALA A 67 1.54 -4.46 -0.37
C ALA A 67 2.77 -4.77 0.49
N VAL A 68 3.53 -3.73 0.86
CA VAL A 68 4.69 -3.85 1.75
C VAL A 68 4.32 -4.40 3.13
N LEU A 69 3.14 -4.05 3.65
CA LEU A 69 2.64 -4.57 4.93
C LEU A 69 2.06 -5.99 4.85
N LEU A 70 1.44 -6.39 3.73
CA LEU A 70 0.82 -7.70 3.54
C LEU A 70 1.83 -8.80 3.17
N ASP A 71 2.89 -8.47 2.43
CA ASP A 71 3.98 -9.43 2.22
C ASP A 71 4.70 -9.78 3.53
N ALA A 72 4.55 -8.94 4.56
CA ALA A 72 5.00 -9.25 5.90
C ALA A 72 4.30 -10.46 6.52
N SER A 73 2.97 -10.58 6.37
CA SER A 73 2.14 -11.58 7.06
C SER A 73 2.20 -12.98 6.45
N LYS A 74 2.85 -13.16 5.29
CA LYS A 74 3.09 -14.47 4.65
C LYS A 74 4.39 -15.16 5.08
N GLY A 75 5.04 -14.65 6.13
CA GLY A 75 6.27 -15.22 6.68
C GLY A 75 7.56 -14.49 6.29
N GLY A 76 7.50 -13.49 5.41
CA GLY A 76 8.69 -12.80 4.88
C GLY A 76 9.09 -11.48 5.54
N PHE A 77 8.21 -10.78 6.28
CA PHE A 77 8.58 -9.44 6.83
C PHE A 77 7.96 -9.06 8.19
N VAL A 78 7.22 -9.92 8.91
CA VAL A 78 6.59 -9.51 10.19
C VAL A 78 7.61 -9.13 11.27
N HIS A 79 8.83 -9.65 11.24
CA HIS A 79 9.88 -9.36 12.23
C HIS A 79 11.04 -8.52 11.69
N GLY A 80 10.83 -7.81 10.58
CA GLY A 80 11.94 -7.37 9.75
C GLY A 80 11.74 -6.05 9.02
N ARG A 81 11.02 -5.08 9.57
CA ARG A 81 10.91 -3.76 8.93
C ARG A 81 11.09 -2.63 9.92
N SER A 82 11.80 -1.60 9.51
CA SER A 82 11.99 -0.40 10.31
C SER A 82 12.27 0.78 9.41
N PHE A 83 11.69 1.93 9.73
CA PHE A 83 12.11 3.18 9.11
C PHE A 83 13.45 3.61 9.69
N CYS A 84 14.30 4.19 8.84
CA CYS A 84 15.54 4.81 9.28
C CYS A 84 15.22 5.89 10.34
N PRO A 85 15.84 5.84 11.53
CA PRO A 85 15.58 6.81 12.60
C PRO A 85 16.03 8.24 12.26
N ASN A 86 16.85 8.41 11.22
CA ASN A 86 17.16 9.73 10.69
C ASN A 86 15.91 10.34 10.04
N ARG A 87 15.33 11.38 10.66
CA ARG A 87 14.13 12.07 10.15
C ARG A 87 14.30 12.70 8.77
N LYS A 88 15.54 12.97 8.33
CA LYS A 88 15.83 13.46 6.98
C LYS A 88 15.95 12.34 5.95
N CYS A 89 16.08 11.09 6.39
CA CYS A 89 16.16 9.91 5.53
C CYS A 89 14.84 9.16 5.53
N SER A 90 14.39 8.68 6.68
CA SER A 90 13.15 7.91 6.87
C SER A 90 12.91 6.80 5.85
N GLU A 91 14.00 6.25 5.31
CA GLU A 91 13.95 5.13 4.35
C GLU A 91 13.34 3.90 5.03
N LEU A 92 12.48 3.18 4.33
CA LEU A 92 11.98 1.90 4.83
C LEU A 92 13.04 0.83 4.59
N ILE A 93 13.50 0.19 5.67
CA ILE A 93 14.53 -0.84 5.61
C ILE A 93 13.89 -2.17 5.94
N LEU A 94 14.17 -3.16 5.10
CA LEU A 94 13.68 -4.51 5.24
C LEU A 94 14.83 -5.44 5.72
N ASN A 95 14.51 -6.35 6.61
CA ASN A 95 15.39 -7.39 7.11
C ASN A 95 15.13 -8.66 6.31
N GLU A 96 15.93 -8.85 5.27
CA GLU A 96 15.87 -10.02 4.38
C GLU A 96 16.68 -11.21 4.93
N CYS A 97 17.21 -11.11 6.15
CA CYS A 97 17.95 -12.20 6.78
C CYS A 97 17.00 -13.26 7.35
N GLU A 98 16.36 -14.05 6.49
CA GLU A 98 15.57 -15.20 6.89
C GLU A 98 16.45 -16.34 7.44
N GLY A 99 15.98 -17.01 8.50
CA GLY A 99 16.58 -18.26 9.00
C GLY A 99 17.53 -18.14 10.19
N ASN A 100 18.04 -16.94 10.52
CA ASN A 100 18.82 -16.74 11.74
C ASN A 100 17.93 -16.14 12.84
N LYS A 101 17.41 -17.01 13.71
CA LYS A 101 16.78 -16.63 15.00
C LYS A 101 17.73 -15.90 15.96
N SER A 102 18.96 -15.59 15.53
CA SER A 102 19.82 -14.65 16.23
C SER A 102 19.31 -13.24 15.95
N SER A 103 18.48 -12.73 16.87
CA SER A 103 18.10 -11.31 17.02
C SER A 103 19.09 -10.36 16.32
N LEU A 104 18.76 -9.88 15.13
CA LEU A 104 19.49 -8.81 14.47
C LEU A 104 19.27 -7.52 15.26
N LYS A 105 20.07 -7.35 16.32
CA LYS A 105 19.96 -6.24 17.24
C LYS A 105 20.48 -4.94 16.65
N ARG A 106 21.23 -4.96 15.55
CA ARG A 106 21.89 -3.78 14.98
C ARG A 106 22.07 -3.94 13.47
N SER A 107 21.69 -2.91 12.71
CA SER A 107 21.81 -2.80 11.27
C SER A 107 22.21 -1.37 10.89
N GLU A 108 22.53 -1.15 9.62
CA GLU A 108 22.94 0.14 9.09
C GLU A 108 22.03 0.52 7.91
N CYS A 109 21.58 1.77 7.87
CA CYS A 109 20.77 2.27 6.78
C CYS A 109 21.57 2.25 5.46
N PRO A 110 21.10 1.56 4.41
CA PRO A 110 21.84 1.45 3.15
C PRO A 110 22.03 2.80 2.47
N HIS A 111 21.12 3.75 2.70
CA HIS A 111 21.15 5.10 2.13
C HIS A 111 22.05 6.06 2.94
N CYS A 112 21.72 6.31 4.21
CA CYS A 112 22.39 7.35 5.00
C CYS A 112 23.44 6.84 5.99
N LYS A 113 23.70 5.52 6.01
CA LYS A 113 24.72 4.89 6.86
C LYS A 113 24.48 5.04 8.37
N GLN A 114 23.29 5.48 8.76
CA GLN A 114 22.92 5.57 10.18
C GLN A 114 22.65 4.17 10.73
N VAL A 115 23.32 3.85 11.83
CA VAL A 115 23.12 2.61 12.56
C VAL A 115 21.80 2.66 13.35
N PHE A 116 21.06 1.56 13.34
CA PHE A 116 19.80 1.41 14.04
C PHE A 116 19.59 -0.06 14.46
N CYS A 117 18.51 -0.33 15.20
CA CYS A 117 18.12 -1.68 15.61
C CYS A 117 16.74 -1.97 15.01
N PHE A 118 16.52 -3.17 14.45
CA PHE A 118 15.15 -3.61 14.15
C PHE A 118 14.40 -3.84 15.47
N SER A 119 13.18 -3.33 15.57
CA SER A 119 12.31 -3.42 16.76
C SER A 119 11.34 -4.59 16.66
#